data_AF-A0A220QME5-F1
#
_entry.id   AF-A0A220QME5-F1
#
_cell.length_a   1.000
_cell.length_b   1.000
_cell.length_c   1.000
_cell.angle_alpha   90.00
_cell.angle_beta   90.00
_cell.angle_gamma   90.00
#
_symmetry.space_group_name_H-M   'P 1'
#
loop_
_entity.id
_entity.type
_entity.pdbx_description
1 polymer ?
#
loop_
_entity_poly.entity_id
_entity_poly.type
_entity_poly.pdbx_seq_one_letter_code
_entity_poly.pdbx_strand_id
1 'polypeptide(L)'
;SKFDNPDKRIFFTNKSYLPSQTPSGVTRLREEELVTSRGDGVGERKVFERIYDYDVYNDLGEGNGDAKRPVLGGKELPYPRRCRTGRRRSKKDPLSESRSTFVYVPRDEAFSEVKSLTFSGNTVYSVLHAVVPALESVVTDPNLGFPHFPAIDSLFNVGVDLPGLSDKKSGLFNVVPRLIKAISDTQKDVLLFEPPELVQRDKFSWFRDVEFARQTLAGLNPYSIRLVTEWPLKSKLDPKVYGPPESVITKDLIDREIGRYMTVEEAVEQKKLFILDYHDLLLPYVNKVNELKGTVLYGSRTIFFLTPQGTLKPLAIELTRPPVDGKPQWKQVYSPSDWNATGSWLWKLAKAHVLSHDSGYHQLVSHWLRTHCCTEPYIIASNRQLSAMHPIYRLLHPHFRYTMEINALAREALINANGIIESSFFPGKYAIELSSIAYGAEWRFDQEALPQNLISRGLAEEDPNAPHGLKLAIEDYPFANDGLVLWDILKQWVTNYVNHYYPQPNLIESD
;
A
#
# COMPACT_ATOMS: atom_id res chain seq x y z
N SER A 1 3.11 5.55 -35.09
CA SER A 1 3.05 6.24 -36.40
C SER A 1 2.39 5.35 -37.44
N LYS A 2 1.90 5.88 -38.58
CA LYS A 2 1.47 5.05 -39.74
C LYS A 2 2.60 4.14 -40.28
N PHE A 3 3.84 4.46 -39.91
CA PHE A 3 5.03 3.68 -40.20
C PHE A 3 5.26 2.53 -39.21
N ASP A 4 4.64 2.59 -38.03
CA ASP A 4 4.83 1.58 -36.96
C ASP A 4 3.65 0.59 -36.89
N ASN A 5 2.44 1.05 -37.20
CA ASN A 5 1.25 0.20 -37.33
C ASN A 5 0.52 0.57 -38.64
N PRO A 6 0.41 -0.36 -39.61
CA PRO A 6 -0.28 -0.12 -40.88
C PRO A 6 -1.81 -0.04 -40.72
N ASP A 7 -2.36 -0.55 -39.63
CA ASP A 7 -3.80 -0.52 -39.37
C ASP A 7 -4.28 0.89 -39.03
N LYS A 8 -5.43 1.25 -39.59
CA LYS A 8 -6.03 2.56 -39.34
C LYS A 8 -6.59 2.63 -37.92
N ARG A 9 -6.31 3.73 -37.22
CA ARG A 9 -6.90 4.01 -35.90
C ARG A 9 -8.37 4.38 -36.06
N ILE A 10 -9.22 3.75 -35.26
CA ILE A 10 -10.66 4.00 -35.21
C ILE A 10 -10.96 4.90 -33.99
N PHE A 11 -11.80 5.90 -34.19
CA PHE A 11 -12.32 6.74 -33.12
C PHE A 11 -13.84 6.80 -33.22
N PHE A 12 -14.50 6.58 -32.09
CA PHE A 12 -15.96 6.68 -31.99
C PHE A 12 -16.35 8.07 -31.47
N THR A 13 -17.58 8.48 -31.78
CA THR A 13 -18.15 9.72 -31.22
C THR A 13 -18.37 9.60 -29.71
N ASN A 14 -18.63 10.73 -29.06
CA ASN A 14 -18.90 10.81 -27.62
C ASN A 14 -20.31 10.30 -27.21
N LYS A 15 -21.01 9.53 -28.04
CA LYS A 15 -22.27 8.87 -27.64
C LYS A 15 -22.00 7.48 -27.06
N SER A 16 -22.74 7.13 -26.02
CA SER A 16 -22.64 5.82 -25.36
C SER A 16 -23.67 4.85 -25.94
N TYR A 17 -23.29 3.60 -26.14
CA TYR A 17 -24.18 2.54 -26.62
C TYR A 17 -23.86 1.22 -25.91
N LEU A 18 -24.90 0.55 -25.40
CA LEU A 18 -24.82 -0.88 -25.10
C LEU A 18 -24.54 -1.67 -26.39
N PRO A 19 -23.97 -2.89 -26.33
CA PRO A 19 -23.74 -3.72 -27.51
C PRO A 19 -25.01 -3.84 -28.38
N SER A 20 -26.15 -4.14 -27.76
CA SER A 20 -27.47 -4.27 -28.41
C SER A 20 -28.00 -2.98 -29.07
N GLN A 21 -27.46 -1.82 -28.70
CA GLN A 21 -27.85 -0.50 -29.21
C GLN A 21 -26.84 0.07 -30.21
N THR A 22 -25.78 -0.67 -30.54
CA THR A 22 -24.74 -0.20 -31.45
C THR A 22 -25.33 0.02 -32.84
N PRO A 23 -25.15 1.20 -33.47
CA PRO A 23 -25.61 1.42 -34.83
C PRO A 23 -24.98 0.43 -35.80
N SER A 24 -25.78 -0.18 -36.68
CA SER A 24 -25.35 -1.26 -37.57
C SER A 24 -24.11 -0.94 -38.42
N GLY A 25 -23.96 0.32 -38.82
CA GLY A 25 -22.81 0.79 -39.59
C GLY A 25 -21.46 0.75 -38.85
N VAL A 26 -21.46 0.62 -37.52
CA VAL A 26 -20.24 0.61 -36.69
C VAL A 26 -20.08 -0.65 -35.82
N THR A 27 -21.01 -1.61 -35.91
CA THR A 27 -20.93 -2.87 -35.14
C THR A 27 -19.62 -3.62 -35.39
N ARG A 28 -19.26 -3.82 -36.67
CA ARG A 28 -17.99 -4.45 -37.05
C ARG A 28 -16.78 -3.71 -36.47
N LEU A 29 -16.79 -2.38 -36.52
CA LEU A 29 -15.69 -1.55 -35.99
C LEU A 29 -15.56 -1.65 -34.47
N ARG A 30 -16.70 -1.75 -33.75
CA ARG A 30 -16.74 -1.97 -32.30
C ARG A 30 -16.05 -3.29 -31.93
N GLU A 31 -16.35 -4.35 -32.66
CA GLU A 31 -15.78 -5.68 -32.44
C GLU A 31 -14.29 -5.73 -32.80
N GLU A 32 -13.91 -5.16 -33.95
CA GLU A 32 -12.51 -5.10 -34.40
C GLU A 32 -11.61 -4.36 -33.41
N GLU A 33 -12.01 -3.19 -32.91
CA GLU A 33 -11.21 -2.43 -31.93
C GLU A 33 -10.99 -3.24 -30.63
N LEU A 34 -11.98 -4.02 -30.20
CA LEU A 34 -11.84 -4.90 -29.03
C LEU A 34 -10.89 -6.08 -29.30
N VAL A 35 -10.93 -6.68 -30.49
CA VAL A 35 -9.98 -7.72 -30.91
C VAL A 35 -8.56 -7.16 -30.93
N THR A 36 -8.36 -5.99 -31.53
CA THR A 36 -7.06 -5.30 -31.57
C THR A 36 -6.55 -4.98 -30.16
N SER A 37 -7.42 -4.51 -29.27
CA SER A 37 -7.04 -4.17 -27.88
C SER A 37 -6.67 -5.39 -27.05
N ARG A 38 -7.24 -6.57 -27.34
CA ARG A 38 -6.87 -7.83 -26.68
C ARG A 38 -5.53 -8.39 -27.16
N GLY A 39 -5.20 -8.18 -28.44
CA GLY A 39 -4.06 -8.83 -29.08
C GLY A 39 -4.19 -10.35 -29.13
N ASP A 40 -3.07 -11.03 -29.35
CA ASP A 40 -2.98 -12.49 -29.56
C ASP A 40 -2.31 -13.25 -28.40
N GLY A 41 -1.89 -12.54 -27.34
CA GLY A 41 -1.22 -13.11 -26.17
C GLY A 41 0.24 -13.52 -26.39
N VAL A 42 0.82 -13.28 -27.58
CA VAL A 42 2.21 -13.63 -27.90
C VAL A 42 3.05 -12.40 -28.22
N GLY A 43 4.36 -12.56 -28.36
CA GLY A 43 5.29 -11.48 -28.72
C GLY A 43 5.64 -10.51 -27.58
N GLU A 44 6.74 -9.79 -27.78
CA GLU A 44 7.21 -8.71 -26.91
C GLU A 44 6.52 -7.41 -27.30
N ARG A 45 5.98 -6.70 -26.30
CA ARG A 45 5.20 -5.49 -26.54
C ARG A 45 6.06 -4.30 -26.97
N LYS A 46 5.52 -3.46 -27.84
CA LYS A 46 6.20 -2.29 -28.42
C LYS A 46 5.53 -0.99 -27.97
N VAL A 47 6.31 0.10 -27.90
CA VAL A 47 5.91 1.40 -27.32
C VAL A 47 4.62 1.98 -27.94
N PHE A 48 4.36 1.72 -29.21
CA PHE A 48 3.18 2.25 -29.92
C PHE A 48 1.94 1.35 -29.81
N GLU A 49 2.07 0.14 -29.24
CA GLU A 49 0.96 -0.81 -29.13
C GLU A 49 -0.05 -0.38 -28.07
N ARG A 50 -1.29 -0.84 -28.26
CA ARG A 50 -2.43 -0.61 -27.36
C ARG A 50 -3.04 -1.93 -26.91
N ILE A 51 -2.17 -2.92 -26.70
CA ILE A 51 -2.59 -4.29 -26.36
C ILE A 51 -2.59 -4.43 -24.85
N TYR A 52 -3.76 -4.78 -24.31
CA TYR A 52 -4.01 -5.03 -22.90
C TYR A 52 -4.13 -6.53 -22.69
N ASP A 53 -3.26 -7.11 -21.87
CA ASP A 53 -3.31 -8.53 -21.52
C ASP A 53 -2.68 -8.77 -20.14
N TYR A 54 -2.89 -9.96 -19.60
CA TYR A 54 -2.49 -10.31 -18.24
C TYR A 54 -1.20 -11.12 -18.22
N ASP A 55 -0.39 -10.90 -17.19
CA ASP A 55 0.70 -11.80 -16.81
C ASP A 55 0.90 -11.74 -15.28
N VAL A 56 1.65 -12.69 -14.75
CA VAL A 56 2.01 -12.79 -13.33
C VAL A 56 3.19 -11.87 -13.00
N TYR A 57 3.41 -11.57 -11.72
CA TYR A 57 4.59 -10.82 -11.29
C TYR A 57 5.81 -11.76 -11.27
N ASN A 58 6.43 -11.89 -12.44
CA ASN A 58 7.65 -12.67 -12.70
C ASN A 58 8.78 -11.77 -13.24
N ASP A 59 8.61 -10.44 -13.19
CA ASP A 59 9.52 -9.44 -13.73
C ASP A 59 10.23 -8.62 -12.64
N LEU A 60 10.10 -9.00 -11.36
CA LEU A 60 10.66 -8.29 -10.21
C LEU A 60 12.10 -8.71 -9.89
N GLY A 61 12.43 -9.99 -10.07
CA GLY A 61 13.75 -10.54 -9.79
C GLY A 61 14.65 -10.62 -11.02
N GLU A 62 15.93 -10.87 -10.79
CA GLU A 62 16.89 -11.21 -11.84
C GLU A 62 17.82 -12.34 -11.40
N GLY A 63 18.12 -13.27 -12.31
CA GLY A 63 19.24 -14.18 -12.12
C GLY A 63 19.03 -15.27 -11.07
N ASN A 64 20.12 -15.62 -10.38
CA ASN A 64 20.20 -16.64 -9.35
C ASN A 64 20.69 -16.00 -8.03
N GLY A 65 20.50 -16.68 -6.90
CA GLY A 65 20.96 -16.20 -5.60
C GLY A 65 20.12 -15.03 -5.07
N ASP A 66 20.77 -14.02 -4.51
CA ASP A 66 20.09 -12.93 -3.76
C ASP A 66 19.23 -11.99 -4.59
N ALA A 67 19.38 -11.99 -5.92
CA ALA A 67 18.53 -11.20 -6.83
C ALA A 67 17.29 -11.97 -7.34
N LYS A 68 17.20 -13.29 -7.06
CA LYS A 68 16.04 -14.10 -7.43
C LYS A 68 14.85 -13.77 -6.54
N ARG A 69 13.67 -13.62 -7.13
CA ARG A 69 12.39 -13.43 -6.42
C ARG A 69 11.39 -14.50 -6.85
N PRO A 70 10.47 -14.91 -5.96
CA PRO A 70 9.43 -15.85 -6.35
C PRO A 70 8.46 -15.22 -7.36
N VAL A 71 7.87 -16.06 -8.21
CA VAL A 71 6.81 -15.64 -9.12
C VAL A 71 5.49 -15.54 -8.33
N LEU A 72 4.81 -14.39 -8.42
CA LEU A 72 3.55 -14.15 -7.71
C LEU A 72 2.36 -14.12 -8.67
N GLY A 73 1.27 -14.78 -8.29
CA GLY A 73 0.08 -15.01 -9.11
C GLY A 73 -0.22 -16.50 -9.35
N GLY A 74 0.53 -17.40 -8.72
CA GLY A 74 0.29 -18.85 -8.72
C GLY A 74 -0.66 -19.31 -7.61
N LYS A 75 -0.76 -20.63 -7.40
CA LYS A 75 -1.56 -21.20 -6.30
C LYS A 75 -0.90 -21.00 -4.93
N GLU A 76 0.42 -21.15 -4.84
CA GLU A 76 1.19 -21.04 -3.59
C GLU A 76 1.35 -19.58 -3.15
N LEU A 77 1.56 -18.68 -4.11
CA LEU A 77 1.67 -17.24 -3.91
C LEU A 77 0.59 -16.55 -4.75
N PRO A 78 -0.67 -16.51 -4.26
CA PRO A 78 -1.76 -15.87 -4.97
C PRO A 78 -1.52 -14.36 -5.06
N TYR A 79 -1.84 -13.76 -6.21
CA TYR A 79 -1.62 -12.33 -6.42
C TYR A 79 -2.45 -11.81 -7.60
N PRO A 80 -2.86 -10.53 -7.59
CA PRO A 80 -3.42 -9.88 -8.76
C PRO A 80 -2.52 -10.00 -9.99
N ARG A 81 -3.12 -9.97 -11.17
CA ARG A 81 -2.38 -9.95 -12.45
C ARG A 81 -1.95 -8.52 -12.79
N ARG A 82 -0.84 -8.41 -13.50
CA ARG A 82 -0.32 -7.15 -14.06
C ARG A 82 -0.43 -7.13 -15.58
N CYS A 83 -0.13 -5.99 -16.19
CA CYS A 83 -0.04 -5.86 -17.64
C CYS A 83 1.08 -6.74 -18.22
N ARG A 84 0.74 -7.59 -19.19
CA ARG A 84 1.70 -8.40 -19.95
C ARG A 84 2.63 -7.49 -20.76
N THR A 85 3.93 -7.75 -20.66
CA THR A 85 4.98 -7.05 -21.40
C THR A 85 5.66 -7.95 -22.43
N GLY A 86 5.70 -9.26 -22.19
CA GLY A 86 6.12 -10.26 -23.18
C GLY A 86 7.61 -10.23 -23.52
N ARG A 87 8.47 -9.61 -22.69
CA ARG A 87 9.92 -9.70 -22.84
C ARG A 87 10.35 -11.16 -22.70
N ARG A 88 11.55 -11.46 -23.19
CA ARG A 88 12.09 -12.82 -23.17
C ARG A 88 12.28 -13.31 -21.74
N ARG A 89 12.21 -14.62 -21.53
CA ARG A 89 12.58 -15.23 -20.24
C ARG A 89 14.06 -15.01 -19.95
N SER A 90 14.38 -14.85 -18.68
CA SER A 90 15.78 -14.80 -18.22
C SER A 90 16.47 -16.13 -18.54
N LYS A 91 17.71 -16.08 -19.04
CA LYS A 91 18.53 -17.29 -19.27
C LYS A 91 18.90 -17.99 -17.96
N LYS A 92 18.97 -17.25 -16.86
CA LYS A 92 19.39 -17.73 -15.54
C LYS A 92 18.21 -18.31 -14.75
N ASP A 93 17.03 -17.71 -14.90
CA ASP A 93 15.78 -18.15 -14.28
C ASP A 93 14.65 -18.17 -15.31
N PRO A 94 14.39 -19.31 -15.97
CA PRO A 94 13.41 -19.41 -17.06
C PRO A 94 11.97 -19.10 -16.65
N LEU A 95 11.65 -19.10 -15.35
CA LEU A 95 10.33 -18.71 -14.84
C LEU A 95 10.17 -17.18 -14.77
N SER A 96 11.27 -16.45 -14.75
CA SER A 96 11.30 -14.99 -14.65
C SER A 96 11.41 -14.33 -16.03
N GLU A 97 10.70 -13.22 -16.21
CA GLU A 97 10.85 -12.33 -17.37
C GLU A 97 12.14 -11.51 -17.23
N SER A 98 12.86 -11.26 -18.33
CA SER A 98 14.09 -10.47 -18.30
C SER A 98 13.82 -9.02 -17.88
N ARG A 99 14.71 -8.47 -17.05
CA ARG A 99 14.68 -7.07 -16.64
C ARG A 99 14.98 -6.13 -17.81
N SER A 100 14.48 -4.91 -17.70
CA SER A 100 14.60 -3.84 -18.71
C SER A 100 14.47 -2.49 -18.00
N THR A 101 15.12 -1.45 -18.52
CA THR A 101 14.95 -0.04 -18.10
C THR A 101 13.72 0.62 -18.75
N PHE A 102 12.81 -0.21 -19.25
CA PHE A 102 11.55 0.17 -19.86
C PHE A 102 10.57 -0.97 -19.67
N VAL A 103 9.49 -0.70 -18.94
CA VAL A 103 8.39 -1.62 -18.71
C VAL A 103 7.19 -1.14 -19.51
N TYR A 104 6.79 -1.91 -20.51
CA TYR A 104 5.67 -1.54 -21.39
C TYR A 104 4.36 -1.36 -20.61
N VAL A 105 3.62 -0.33 -21.01
CA VAL A 105 2.17 -0.20 -20.83
C VAL A 105 1.54 0.15 -22.18
N PRO A 106 0.24 -0.13 -22.38
CA PRO A 106 -0.49 0.32 -23.58
C PRO A 106 -0.30 1.82 -23.78
N ARG A 107 -0.08 2.24 -25.03
CA ARG A 107 0.39 3.61 -25.34
C ARG A 107 -0.46 4.72 -24.72
N ASP A 108 -1.77 4.52 -24.63
CA ASP A 108 -2.71 5.52 -24.12
C ASP A 108 -2.73 5.60 -22.57
N GLU A 109 -2.13 4.63 -21.87
CA GLU A 109 -1.98 4.61 -20.40
C GLU A 109 -0.73 5.35 -19.92
N ALA A 110 0.26 5.49 -20.80
CA ALA A 110 1.49 6.22 -20.49
C ALA A 110 1.19 7.69 -20.15
N PHE A 111 2.04 8.32 -19.34
CA PHE A 111 1.85 9.73 -18.97
C PHE A 111 1.77 10.63 -20.21
N SER A 112 0.79 11.54 -20.21
CA SER A 112 0.71 12.62 -21.21
C SER A 112 1.90 13.57 -21.03
N GLU A 113 2.36 14.25 -22.09
CA GLU A 113 3.50 15.18 -22.02
C GLU A 113 3.41 16.20 -20.87
N VAL A 114 2.26 16.84 -20.67
CA VAL A 114 2.03 17.79 -19.56
C VAL A 114 2.17 17.11 -18.20
N LYS A 115 1.70 15.87 -18.08
CA LYS A 115 1.84 15.07 -16.86
C LYS A 115 3.28 14.60 -16.68
N SER A 116 4.00 14.20 -17.73
CA SER A 116 5.45 13.91 -17.66
C SER A 116 6.26 15.13 -17.18
N LEU A 117 5.78 16.34 -17.49
CA LEU A 117 6.36 17.62 -17.05
C LEU A 117 5.94 18.04 -15.61
N THR A 118 4.70 17.78 -15.18
CA THR A 118 4.14 18.25 -13.89
C THR A 118 4.07 17.18 -12.79
N PHE A 119 3.89 15.94 -13.19
CA PHE A 119 3.87 14.71 -12.40
C PHE A 119 4.85 13.74 -13.06
N SER A 120 6.10 14.14 -13.03
CA SER A 120 7.14 13.30 -12.48
C SER A 120 7.22 11.81 -12.84
N GLY A 121 6.87 11.42 -14.07
CA GLY A 121 7.64 10.39 -14.75
C GLY A 121 9.14 10.71 -14.69
N ASN A 122 9.49 12.00 -14.61
CA ASN A 122 10.85 12.46 -14.29
C ASN A 122 11.13 12.66 -12.79
N THR A 123 10.24 13.09 -11.89
CA THR A 123 10.57 13.28 -10.44
C THR A 123 10.50 12.01 -9.62
N VAL A 124 9.55 11.09 -9.82
CA VAL A 124 9.58 9.78 -9.14
C VAL A 124 10.76 9.00 -9.68
N TYR A 125 10.89 8.91 -11.01
CA TYR A 125 12.08 8.32 -11.63
C TYR A 125 13.38 8.99 -11.19
N SER A 126 13.48 10.33 -11.16
CA SER A 126 14.71 11.01 -10.68
C SER A 126 14.91 10.83 -9.18
N VAL A 127 13.86 10.74 -8.36
CA VAL A 127 14.01 10.40 -6.94
C VAL A 127 14.58 8.99 -6.81
N LEU A 128 13.98 8.01 -7.51
CA LEU A 128 14.38 6.62 -7.46
C LEU A 128 15.78 6.38 -8.07
N HIS A 129 16.10 7.01 -9.20
CA HIS A 129 17.30 6.75 -10.00
C HIS A 129 18.42 7.79 -9.84
N ALA A 130 18.15 8.95 -9.24
CA ALA A 130 19.16 10.00 -9.07
C ALA A 130 19.30 10.47 -7.60
N VAL A 131 18.21 10.83 -6.92
CA VAL A 131 18.29 11.39 -5.56
C VAL A 131 18.67 10.32 -4.52
N VAL A 132 18.02 9.16 -4.54
CA VAL A 132 18.33 8.08 -3.58
C VAL A 132 19.77 7.58 -3.76
N PRO A 133 20.24 7.24 -4.97
CA PRO A 133 21.65 6.90 -5.17
C PRO A 133 22.63 8.02 -4.77
N ALA A 134 22.27 9.29 -4.99
CA ALA A 134 23.10 10.41 -4.54
C ALA A 134 23.18 10.49 -3.00
N LEU A 135 22.06 10.33 -2.30
CA LEU A 135 22.06 10.25 -0.83
C LEU A 135 22.89 9.08 -0.33
N GLU A 136 22.73 7.89 -0.92
CA GLU A 136 23.56 6.71 -0.60
C GLU A 136 25.06 6.98 -0.77
N SER A 137 25.45 7.76 -1.78
CA SER A 137 26.86 8.10 -2.03
C SER A 137 27.48 9.05 -0.99
N VAL A 138 26.66 9.87 -0.31
CA VAL A 138 27.09 10.81 0.73
C VAL A 138 27.14 10.14 2.11
N VAL A 139 26.42 9.03 2.29
CA VAL A 139 26.44 8.25 3.53
C VAL A 139 27.77 7.49 3.63
N THR A 140 28.72 8.05 4.39
CA THR A 140 30.07 7.48 4.59
C THR A 140 30.08 6.14 5.32
N ASP A 141 29.09 5.88 6.17
CA ASP A 141 28.84 4.57 6.78
C ASP A 141 27.33 4.34 6.90
N PRO A 142 26.72 3.41 6.13
CA PRO A 142 25.29 3.13 6.20
C PRO A 142 24.84 2.51 7.53
N ASN A 143 25.78 2.07 8.37
CA ASN A 143 25.47 1.58 9.72
C ASN A 143 25.48 2.71 10.76
N LEU A 144 25.91 3.92 10.39
CA LEU A 144 25.93 5.08 11.28
C LEU A 144 24.55 5.72 11.31
N GLY A 145 23.74 5.35 12.29
CA GLY A 145 22.46 5.99 12.55
C GLY A 145 22.60 7.45 13.00
N PHE A 146 21.49 8.20 13.01
CA PHE A 146 21.49 9.56 13.54
C PHE A 146 21.90 9.59 15.03
N PRO A 147 22.84 10.45 15.44
CA PRO A 147 23.35 10.46 16.81
C PRO A 147 22.34 10.98 17.85
N HIS A 148 21.37 11.81 17.43
CA HIS A 148 20.33 12.37 18.28
C HIS A 148 19.18 12.95 17.43
N PHE A 149 18.00 13.18 18.02
CA PHE A 149 16.82 13.69 17.29
C PHE A 149 17.06 15.02 16.53
N PRO A 150 17.80 16.01 17.07
CA PRO A 150 18.10 17.21 16.29
C PRO A 150 18.85 16.98 14.98
N ALA A 151 19.58 15.87 14.82
CA ALA A 151 20.24 15.56 13.56
C ALA A 151 19.24 15.16 12.47
N ILE A 152 18.10 14.56 12.87
CA ILE A 152 16.96 14.31 11.98
C ILE A 152 16.27 15.63 11.63
N ASP A 153 16.08 16.52 12.61
CA ASP A 153 15.48 17.84 12.38
C ASP A 153 16.29 18.69 11.38
N SER A 154 17.62 18.53 11.36
CA SER A 154 18.50 19.24 10.42
C SER A 154 18.19 18.94 8.96
N LEU A 155 17.60 17.78 8.64
CA LEU A 155 17.16 17.43 7.28
C LEU A 155 16.14 18.45 6.72
N PHE A 156 15.36 19.09 7.60
CA PHE A 156 14.32 20.05 7.22
C PHE A 156 14.74 21.52 7.40
N ASN A 157 15.75 21.79 8.24
CA ASN A 157 16.16 23.15 8.61
C ASN A 157 17.46 23.61 7.93
N VAL A 158 18.41 22.69 7.75
CA VAL A 158 19.75 22.96 7.20
C VAL A 158 19.93 22.27 5.85
N GLY A 159 19.43 21.04 5.73
CA GLY A 159 19.53 20.20 4.53
C GLY A 159 20.77 19.30 4.53
N VAL A 160 20.93 18.53 3.45
CA VAL A 160 22.03 17.59 3.22
C VAL A 160 22.88 18.09 2.05
N ASP A 161 24.19 18.25 2.26
CA ASP A 161 25.14 18.54 1.18
C ASP A 161 25.17 17.36 0.18
N LEU A 162 24.94 17.63 -1.10
CA LEU A 162 25.00 16.63 -2.17
C LEU A 162 26.09 17.00 -3.20
N PRO A 163 27.34 16.51 -3.04
CA PRO A 163 28.41 16.80 -3.98
C PRO A 163 28.12 16.17 -5.36
N GLY A 164 28.16 16.96 -6.44
CA GLY A 164 28.23 16.43 -7.81
C GLY A 164 26.91 16.34 -8.59
N LEU A 165 25.81 16.91 -8.11
CA LEU A 165 24.59 17.06 -8.91
C LEU A 165 24.76 18.09 -10.05
N SER A 166 25.61 19.11 -9.85
CA SER A 166 25.92 20.17 -10.82
C SER A 166 26.77 19.77 -12.03
N ASP A 167 27.51 18.66 -11.97
CA ASP A 167 28.58 18.35 -12.95
C ASP A 167 28.13 17.54 -14.18
N LYS A 168 26.84 17.31 -14.37
CA LYS A 168 26.31 16.73 -15.61
C LYS A 168 25.35 17.71 -16.28
N LYS A 169 25.58 17.95 -17.58
CA LYS A 169 24.76 18.70 -18.54
C LYS A 169 23.32 18.15 -18.71
N SER A 170 22.61 17.88 -17.63
CA SER A 170 21.25 17.37 -17.59
C SER A 170 20.48 18.24 -16.60
N GLY A 171 19.40 18.87 -17.05
CA GLY A 171 18.55 19.78 -16.27
C GLY A 171 17.80 19.15 -15.09
N LEU A 172 18.51 18.42 -14.22
CA LEU A 172 18.00 17.74 -13.03
C LEU A 172 17.60 18.71 -11.91
N PHE A 173 18.18 19.92 -11.86
CA PHE A 173 17.87 20.93 -10.85
C PHE A 173 16.46 21.54 -10.97
N ASN A 174 15.84 21.46 -12.14
CA ASN A 174 14.54 22.11 -12.38
C ASN A 174 13.33 21.20 -12.08
N VAL A 175 13.53 19.99 -11.52
CA VAL A 175 12.49 18.94 -11.54
C VAL A 175 11.82 18.68 -10.18
N VAL A 176 12.17 19.42 -9.11
CA VAL A 176 11.53 19.20 -7.80
C VAL A 176 11.23 20.49 -7.01
N PRO A 177 10.26 21.33 -7.42
CA PRO A 177 9.91 22.55 -6.68
C PRO A 177 9.36 22.33 -5.25
N ARG A 178 8.99 21.09 -4.86
CA ARG A 178 8.34 20.76 -3.57
C ARG A 178 9.19 19.97 -2.57
N LEU A 179 10.36 19.44 -2.95
CA LEU A 179 11.25 18.71 -2.01
C LEU A 179 12.64 19.32 -1.96
N ILE A 180 12.97 20.28 -2.84
CA ILE A 180 14.31 20.83 -2.97
C ILE A 180 14.17 22.34 -3.12
N LYS A 181 14.41 23.07 -2.04
CA LYS A 181 14.80 24.49 -2.14
C LYS A 181 16.30 24.52 -2.40
N ALA A 182 16.70 24.66 -3.66
CA ALA A 182 18.08 25.00 -3.98
C ALA A 182 18.34 26.42 -3.46
N ILE A 183 19.15 26.55 -2.40
CA ILE A 183 19.64 27.85 -1.93
C ILE A 183 20.84 28.18 -2.83
N SER A 184 20.63 29.05 -3.81
CA SER A 184 21.62 29.43 -4.82
C SER A 184 22.77 30.32 -4.32
N ASP A 185 22.84 30.61 -3.01
CA ASP A 185 23.80 31.57 -2.45
C ASP A 185 25.10 30.93 -1.94
N THR A 186 25.24 29.61 -1.98
CA THR A 186 26.47 28.90 -1.60
C THR A 186 26.88 27.94 -2.70
N GLN A 187 28.18 27.80 -2.96
CA GLN A 187 28.80 26.93 -3.97
C GLN A 187 28.57 25.41 -3.74
N LYS A 188 27.50 25.01 -3.05
CA LYS A 188 27.15 23.64 -2.70
C LYS A 188 25.69 23.38 -2.98
N ASP A 189 25.40 22.27 -3.64
CA ASP A 189 24.04 21.78 -3.85
C ASP A 189 23.53 21.20 -2.53
N VAL A 190 22.53 21.85 -1.91
CA VAL A 190 21.93 21.41 -0.64
C VAL A 190 20.52 20.87 -0.88
N LEU A 191 20.24 19.68 -0.35
CA LEU A 191 18.91 19.07 -0.34
C LEU A 191 18.16 19.43 0.95
N LEU A 192 17.11 20.26 0.86
CA LEU A 192 16.30 20.67 2.01
C LEU A 192 14.88 20.12 1.90
N PHE A 193 14.52 19.19 2.79
CA PHE A 193 13.17 18.60 2.83
C PHE A 193 12.14 19.57 3.44
N GLU A 194 10.89 19.52 2.95
CA GLU A 194 9.79 20.23 3.61
C GLU A 194 9.47 19.57 4.98
N PRO A 195 9.38 20.34 6.08
CA PRO A 195 9.09 19.76 7.38
C PRO A 195 7.66 19.20 7.41
N PRO A 196 7.44 17.97 7.95
CA PRO A 196 6.11 17.39 8.06
C PRO A 196 5.16 18.30 8.85
N GLU A 197 3.90 18.43 8.42
CA GLU A 197 2.92 19.34 9.05
C GLU A 197 2.73 19.06 10.55
N LEU A 198 2.75 17.78 10.94
CA LEU A 198 2.69 17.36 12.34
C LEU A 198 3.83 17.99 13.18
N VAL A 199 5.06 17.97 12.64
CA VAL A 199 6.26 18.50 13.31
C VAL A 199 6.24 20.03 13.33
N GLN A 200 5.70 20.68 12.29
CA GLN A 200 5.54 22.14 12.24
C GLN A 200 4.58 22.64 13.33
N ARG A 201 3.47 21.92 13.55
CA ARG A 201 2.45 22.31 14.55
C ARG A 201 2.90 22.02 15.98
N ASP A 202 3.41 20.82 16.23
CA ASP A 202 3.93 20.40 17.53
C ASP A 202 5.07 19.40 17.35
N LYS A 203 6.30 19.90 17.50
CA LYS A 203 7.55 19.15 17.30
C LYS A 203 7.64 17.86 18.10
N PHE A 204 6.97 17.76 19.25
CA PHE A 204 7.05 16.60 20.15
C PHE A 204 5.76 15.78 20.20
N SER A 205 4.77 16.11 19.36
CA SER A 205 3.49 15.39 19.30
C SER A 205 3.68 13.89 19.05
N TRP A 206 4.57 13.52 18.13
CA TRP A 206 4.88 12.13 17.77
C TRP A 206 5.37 11.28 18.95
N PHE A 207 5.87 11.90 20.03
CA PHE A 207 6.35 11.21 21.22
C PHE A 207 5.20 10.74 22.13
N ARG A 208 4.04 11.39 22.03
CA ARG A 208 2.89 11.20 22.94
C ARG A 208 2.09 9.96 22.56
N ASP A 209 1.62 9.26 23.59
CA ASP A 209 0.79 8.06 23.41
C ASP A 209 -0.56 8.35 22.74
N VAL A 210 -1.12 9.53 23.00
CA VAL A 210 -2.36 9.98 22.35
C VAL A 210 -2.17 10.12 20.83
N GLU A 211 -1.01 10.61 20.37
CA GLU A 211 -0.77 10.76 18.92
C GLU A 211 -0.51 9.39 18.27
N PHE A 212 0.24 8.51 18.94
CA PHE A 212 0.42 7.13 18.50
C PHE A 212 -0.93 6.42 18.31
N ALA A 213 -1.86 6.56 19.26
CA ALA A 213 -3.19 5.97 19.14
C ALA A 213 -4.07 6.70 18.11
N ARG A 214 -4.06 8.04 18.06
CA ARG A 214 -4.86 8.82 17.10
C ARG A 214 -4.51 8.49 15.65
N GLN A 215 -3.24 8.25 15.34
CA GLN A 215 -2.80 7.90 13.99
C GLN A 215 -3.38 6.57 13.48
N THR A 216 -3.84 5.68 14.36
CA THR A 216 -4.56 4.46 13.96
C THR A 216 -5.95 4.75 13.38
N LEU A 217 -6.49 5.95 13.63
CA LEU A 217 -7.80 6.40 13.14
C LEU A 217 -7.70 7.49 12.07
N ALA A 218 -6.64 8.29 12.10
CA ALA A 218 -6.52 9.50 11.28
C ALA A 218 -5.08 9.79 10.84
N GLY A 219 -4.23 8.76 10.82
CA GLY A 219 -2.86 8.82 10.33
C GLY A 219 -2.73 8.21 8.94
N LEU A 220 -1.53 7.72 8.63
CA LEU A 220 -1.20 7.14 7.33
C LEU A 220 -1.96 5.84 7.04
N ASN A 221 -2.20 5.02 8.06
CA ASN A 221 -2.82 3.71 7.92
C ASN A 221 -4.06 3.52 8.83
N PRO A 222 -5.18 4.19 8.52
CA PRO A 222 -6.38 4.08 9.33
C PRO A 222 -7.15 2.77 9.12
N TYR A 223 -6.64 1.81 8.35
CA TYR A 223 -7.36 0.58 7.98
C TYR A 223 -7.09 -0.64 8.88
N SER A 224 -6.05 -0.59 9.70
CA SER A 224 -5.57 -1.81 10.39
C SER A 224 -6.24 -2.08 11.74
N ILE A 225 -6.75 -1.05 12.43
CA ILE A 225 -7.34 -1.23 13.76
C ILE A 225 -8.63 -2.05 13.67
N ARG A 226 -8.84 -2.92 14.67
CA ARG A 226 -10.00 -3.82 14.80
C ARG A 226 -10.55 -3.79 16.21
N LEU A 227 -11.81 -4.15 16.39
CA LEU A 227 -12.40 -4.41 17.69
C LEU A 227 -11.82 -5.71 18.28
N VAL A 228 -11.56 -5.73 19.59
CA VAL A 228 -11.27 -6.97 20.31
C VAL A 228 -12.60 -7.70 20.57
N THR A 229 -12.78 -8.85 19.92
CA THR A 229 -14.00 -9.66 20.05
C THR A 229 -13.84 -10.89 20.93
N GLU A 230 -12.62 -11.22 21.34
CA GLU A 230 -12.32 -12.39 22.17
C GLU A 230 -11.25 -12.06 23.20
N TRP A 231 -11.38 -12.65 24.39
CA TRP A 231 -10.41 -12.55 25.48
C TRP A 231 -10.30 -13.89 26.21
N PRO A 232 -9.09 -14.41 26.52
CA PRO A 232 -7.77 -13.86 26.19
C PRO A 232 -7.45 -13.97 24.70
N LEU A 233 -6.53 -13.14 24.22
CA LEU A 233 -6.09 -13.13 22.82
C LEU A 233 -5.31 -14.41 22.46
N LYS A 234 -5.58 -14.97 21.27
CA LYS A 234 -4.92 -16.18 20.77
C LYS A 234 -4.50 -16.04 19.31
N SER A 235 -3.34 -16.61 18.99
CA SER A 235 -2.85 -16.83 17.63
C SER A 235 -3.58 -18.00 16.96
N LYS A 236 -3.84 -17.89 15.66
CA LYS A 236 -4.41 -18.96 14.82
C LYS A 236 -3.34 -19.81 14.13
N LEU A 237 -2.07 -19.40 14.23
CA LEU A 237 -0.93 -20.14 13.67
C LEU A 237 -0.72 -21.49 14.38
N ASP A 238 -0.15 -22.47 13.66
CA ASP A 238 0.13 -23.82 14.20
C ASP A 238 1.06 -23.75 15.43
N PRO A 239 0.59 -24.13 16.64
CA PRO A 239 1.40 -24.08 17.84
C PRO A 239 2.65 -24.96 17.81
N LYS A 240 2.67 -26.01 16.97
CA LYS A 240 3.84 -26.88 16.81
C LYS A 240 5.00 -26.17 16.13
N VAL A 241 4.69 -25.20 15.27
CA VAL A 241 5.70 -24.43 14.52
C VAL A 241 6.05 -23.15 15.27
N TYR A 242 5.03 -22.46 15.79
CA TYR A 242 5.18 -21.10 16.26
C TYR A 242 5.18 -20.95 17.79
N GLY A 243 4.96 -22.03 18.54
CA GLY A 243 4.87 -22.02 20.00
C GLY A 243 3.43 -21.79 20.52
N PRO A 244 3.24 -21.66 21.85
CA PRO A 244 1.92 -21.52 22.45
C PRO A 244 1.09 -20.38 21.82
N PRO A 245 -0.21 -20.59 21.54
CA PRO A 245 -1.03 -19.61 20.85
C PRO A 245 -1.46 -18.43 21.75
N GLU A 246 -1.48 -18.60 23.06
CA GLU A 246 -1.97 -17.59 24.00
C GLU A 246 -1.05 -16.35 24.04
N SER A 247 -1.65 -15.16 23.99
CA SER A 247 -0.95 -13.90 24.30
C SER A 247 -0.55 -13.86 25.77
N VAL A 248 0.59 -13.22 26.08
CA VAL A 248 1.00 -12.95 27.46
C VAL A 248 0.50 -11.60 27.98
N ILE A 249 -0.33 -10.89 27.22
CA ILE A 249 -1.07 -9.73 27.73
C ILE A 249 -2.14 -10.24 28.70
N THR A 250 -1.95 -9.96 29.99
CA THR A 250 -2.86 -10.46 31.04
C THR A 250 -4.04 -9.53 31.26
N LYS A 251 -5.13 -10.10 31.78
CA LYS A 251 -6.29 -9.33 32.23
C LYS A 251 -5.90 -8.29 33.28
N ASP A 252 -5.18 -8.70 34.32
CA ASP A 252 -4.76 -7.81 35.42
C ASP A 252 -3.97 -6.59 34.93
N LEU A 253 -3.12 -6.79 33.91
CA LEU A 253 -2.40 -5.69 33.28
C LEU A 253 -3.38 -4.70 32.64
N ILE A 254 -4.30 -5.20 31.80
CA ILE A 254 -5.25 -4.32 31.10
C ILE A 254 -6.22 -3.65 32.07
N ASP A 255 -6.75 -4.35 33.08
CA ASP A 255 -7.58 -3.77 34.13
C ASP A 255 -6.84 -2.61 34.84
N ARG A 256 -5.55 -2.79 35.15
CA ARG A 256 -4.71 -1.74 35.73
C ARG A 256 -4.55 -0.54 34.81
N GLU A 257 -4.30 -0.76 33.52
CA GLU A 257 -4.10 0.32 32.54
C GLU A 257 -5.40 1.05 32.19
N ILE A 258 -6.54 0.36 32.13
CA ILE A 258 -7.87 0.99 32.04
C ILE A 258 -8.13 1.79 33.32
N GLY A 259 -7.77 1.25 34.47
CA GLY A 259 -7.95 1.90 35.76
C GLY A 259 -9.39 1.84 36.22
N ARG A 260 -9.90 2.92 36.81
CA ARG A 260 -11.24 2.94 37.45
C ARG A 260 -12.42 3.10 36.48
N TYR A 261 -12.18 3.06 35.17
CA TYR A 261 -13.26 3.26 34.20
C TYR A 261 -14.19 2.05 34.08
N MET A 262 -13.62 0.84 33.94
CA MET A 262 -14.35 -0.42 33.81
C MET A 262 -13.36 -1.61 33.86
N THR A 263 -13.88 -2.82 33.96
CA THR A 263 -13.08 -4.06 33.80
C THR A 263 -12.84 -4.39 32.32
N VAL A 264 -11.91 -5.30 32.03
CA VAL A 264 -11.70 -5.86 30.70
C VAL A 264 -12.97 -6.49 30.14
N GLU A 265 -13.73 -7.25 30.93
CA GLU A 265 -14.97 -7.88 30.47
C GLU A 265 -16.01 -6.84 30.05
N GLU A 266 -16.22 -5.82 30.89
CA GLU A 266 -17.12 -4.71 30.59
C GLU A 266 -16.64 -3.95 29.34
N ALA A 267 -15.34 -3.77 29.18
CA ALA A 267 -14.77 -3.10 28.01
C ALA A 267 -14.92 -3.90 26.71
N VAL A 268 -14.82 -5.24 26.76
CA VAL A 268 -15.11 -6.10 25.60
C VAL A 268 -16.60 -6.06 25.28
N GLU A 269 -17.46 -6.24 26.28
CA GLU A 269 -18.93 -6.24 26.12
C GLU A 269 -19.43 -4.91 25.55
N GLN A 270 -18.91 -3.78 26.04
CA GLN A 270 -19.26 -2.43 25.59
C GLN A 270 -18.48 -1.98 24.35
N LYS A 271 -17.70 -2.86 23.72
CA LYS A 271 -16.92 -2.59 22.50
C LYS A 271 -15.95 -1.41 22.63
N LYS A 272 -15.26 -1.34 23.77
CA LYS A 272 -14.29 -0.30 24.14
C LYS A 272 -12.84 -0.75 24.02
N LEU A 273 -12.57 -2.02 23.70
CA LEU A 273 -11.21 -2.52 23.44
C LEU A 273 -10.95 -2.75 21.96
N PHE A 274 -9.83 -2.22 21.49
CA PHE A 274 -9.39 -2.30 20.10
C PHE A 274 -7.95 -2.83 20.01
N ILE A 275 -7.59 -3.35 18.86
CA ILE A 275 -6.30 -3.98 18.62
C ILE A 275 -5.73 -3.61 17.25
N LEU A 276 -4.42 -3.36 17.21
CA LEU A 276 -3.60 -3.57 16.03
C LEU A 276 -2.90 -4.93 16.17
N ASP A 277 -3.28 -5.89 15.33
CA ASP A 277 -2.75 -7.25 15.37
C ASP A 277 -1.95 -7.56 14.10
N TYR A 278 -0.63 -7.50 14.23
CA TYR A 278 0.32 -7.91 13.18
C TYR A 278 1.00 -9.23 13.53
N HIS A 279 0.57 -9.92 14.58
CA HIS A 279 1.24 -11.12 15.06
C HIS A 279 1.17 -12.25 14.03
N ASP A 280 -0.04 -12.65 13.63
CA ASP A 280 -0.20 -13.86 12.81
C ASP A 280 0.36 -13.69 11.39
N LEU A 281 0.29 -12.48 10.84
CA LEU A 281 0.85 -12.18 9.52
C LEU A 281 2.39 -12.12 9.54
N LEU A 282 2.99 -11.51 10.57
CA LEU A 282 4.44 -11.26 10.59
C LEU A 282 5.25 -12.39 11.25
N LEU A 283 4.68 -13.13 12.21
CA LEU A 283 5.41 -14.18 12.92
C LEU A 283 6.04 -15.25 12.00
N PRO A 284 5.40 -15.68 10.89
CA PRO A 284 6.02 -16.56 9.89
C PRO A 284 7.25 -15.98 9.19
N TYR A 285 7.42 -14.65 9.20
CA TYR A 285 8.53 -13.93 8.58
C TYR A 285 9.65 -13.58 9.57
N VAL A 286 9.42 -13.66 10.88
CA VAL A 286 10.37 -13.20 11.91
C VAL A 286 11.74 -13.86 11.77
N ASN A 287 11.82 -15.19 11.69
CA ASN A 287 13.13 -15.88 11.64
C ASN A 287 13.91 -15.52 10.37
N LYS A 288 13.26 -15.64 9.19
CA LYS A 288 13.93 -15.38 7.91
C LYS A 288 14.30 -13.92 7.70
N VAL A 289 13.54 -12.97 8.25
CA VAL A 289 13.90 -11.55 8.24
C VAL A 289 15.06 -11.32 9.19
N ASN A 290 15.04 -11.83 10.42
CA ASN A 290 16.11 -11.63 11.40
C ASN A 290 17.48 -12.21 10.98
N GLU A 291 17.51 -13.14 10.02
CA GLU A 291 18.75 -13.59 9.37
C GLU A 291 19.37 -12.54 8.44
N LEU A 292 18.59 -11.56 7.98
CA LEU A 292 19.10 -10.44 7.19
C LEU A 292 19.89 -9.48 8.09
N LYS A 293 21.10 -9.16 7.67
CA LYS A 293 22.01 -8.27 8.39
C LYS A 293 21.32 -6.93 8.71
N GLY A 294 21.39 -6.52 9.98
CA GLY A 294 20.91 -5.21 10.42
C GLY A 294 19.38 -5.11 10.60
N THR A 295 18.66 -6.22 10.56
CA THR A 295 17.19 -6.22 10.71
C THR A 295 16.75 -6.92 11.98
N VAL A 296 15.62 -6.46 12.54
CA VAL A 296 14.93 -7.08 13.66
C VAL A 296 13.42 -6.96 13.43
N LEU A 297 12.73 -8.08 13.45
CA LEU A 297 11.29 -8.22 13.29
C LEU A 297 10.70 -8.99 14.47
N TYR A 298 9.48 -8.60 14.85
CA TYR A 298 8.64 -9.31 15.81
C TYR A 298 7.24 -9.49 15.23
N GLY A 299 6.52 -10.53 15.67
CA GLY A 299 5.06 -10.47 15.64
C GLY A 299 4.59 -9.51 16.74
N SER A 300 3.64 -8.61 16.45
CA SER A 300 3.20 -7.61 17.43
C SER A 300 1.70 -7.49 17.59
N ARG A 301 1.25 -7.31 18.84
CA ARG A 301 -0.13 -6.91 19.19
C ARG A 301 -0.10 -5.64 20.00
N THR A 302 -0.98 -4.69 19.69
CA THR A 302 -1.13 -3.45 20.47
C THR A 302 -2.59 -3.27 20.86
N ILE A 303 -2.86 -3.11 22.16
CA ILE A 303 -4.21 -2.95 22.69
C ILE A 303 -4.48 -1.48 22.99
N PHE A 304 -5.67 -1.02 22.64
CA PHE A 304 -6.18 0.32 22.87
C PHE A 304 -7.52 0.27 23.61
N PHE A 305 -7.74 1.25 24.48
CA PHE A 305 -9.01 1.49 25.15
C PHE A 305 -9.64 2.78 24.63
N LEU A 306 -10.93 2.73 24.27
CA LEU A 306 -11.72 3.92 23.98
C LEU A 306 -12.19 4.55 25.30
N THR A 307 -11.58 5.68 25.63
CA THR A 307 -11.87 6.42 26.87
C THR A 307 -13.29 7.00 26.85
N PRO A 308 -13.87 7.34 28.02
CA PRO A 308 -15.14 8.06 28.08
C PRO A 308 -15.14 9.41 27.34
N GLN A 309 -13.95 9.98 27.08
CA GLN A 309 -13.77 11.21 26.30
C GLN A 309 -13.76 10.97 24.78
N GLY A 310 -13.97 9.73 24.32
CA GLY A 310 -14.02 9.39 22.90
C GLY A 310 -12.66 9.23 22.21
N THR A 311 -11.55 9.27 22.96
CA THR A 311 -10.20 9.09 22.40
C THR A 311 -9.61 7.72 22.73
N LEU A 312 -8.75 7.21 21.85
CA LEU A 312 -8.02 5.97 22.09
C LEU A 312 -6.80 6.18 22.99
N LYS A 313 -6.66 5.33 24.00
CA LYS A 313 -5.49 5.21 24.88
C LYS A 313 -4.79 3.88 24.62
N PRO A 314 -3.49 3.84 24.26
CA PRO A 314 -2.75 2.59 24.16
C PRO A 314 -2.52 2.01 25.57
N LEU A 315 -2.65 0.69 25.73
CA LEU A 315 -2.58 0.00 27.01
C LEU A 315 -1.37 -0.92 27.10
N ALA A 316 -1.10 -1.68 26.04
CA ALA A 316 -0.03 -2.68 26.04
C ALA A 316 0.45 -2.96 24.61
N ILE A 317 1.73 -3.31 24.50
CA ILE A 317 2.33 -3.85 23.27
C ILE A 317 2.97 -5.19 23.62
N GLU A 318 2.57 -6.26 22.94
CA GLU A 318 3.25 -7.55 22.96
C GLU A 318 4.17 -7.67 21.75
N LEU A 319 5.43 -8.05 21.97
CA LEU A 319 6.38 -8.42 20.91
C LEU A 319 6.72 -9.91 21.05
N THR A 320 6.66 -10.64 19.93
CA THR A 320 6.82 -12.10 19.88
C THR A 320 7.88 -12.51 18.87
N ARG A 321 8.71 -13.49 19.24
CA ARG A 321 9.57 -14.25 18.33
C ARG A 321 9.20 -15.73 18.39
N PRO A 322 9.13 -16.42 17.25
CA PRO A 322 8.82 -17.84 17.24
C PRO A 322 10.03 -18.65 17.77
N PRO A 323 9.86 -19.95 18.05
CA PRO A 323 10.98 -20.83 18.36
C PRO A 323 12.05 -20.78 17.27
N VAL A 324 13.33 -20.80 17.68
CA VAL A 324 14.49 -20.77 16.77
C VAL A 324 15.69 -21.43 17.44
N ASP A 325 16.42 -22.27 16.73
CA ASP A 325 17.64 -22.95 17.19
C ASP A 325 17.52 -23.63 18.56
N GLY A 326 16.40 -24.35 18.78
CA GLY A 326 16.12 -25.04 20.05
C GLY A 326 15.70 -24.13 21.20
N LYS A 327 15.66 -22.80 21.01
CA LYS A 327 15.10 -21.86 21.98
C LYS A 327 13.57 -21.84 21.85
N PRO A 328 12.85 -21.81 22.97
CA PRO A 328 11.40 -21.70 22.94
C PRO A 328 10.96 -20.34 22.37
N GLN A 329 9.67 -20.22 22.07
CA GLN A 329 9.05 -18.96 21.73
C GLN A 329 9.34 -17.91 22.81
N TRP A 330 9.65 -16.70 22.38
CA TRP A 330 9.88 -15.57 23.27
C TRP A 330 8.76 -14.55 23.09
N LYS A 331 8.17 -14.08 24.19
CA LYS A 331 7.13 -13.05 24.22
C LYS A 331 7.42 -12.08 25.36
N GLN A 332 7.23 -10.80 25.12
CA GLN A 332 7.31 -9.79 26.17
C GLN A 332 6.26 -8.71 25.94
N VAL A 333 5.67 -8.23 27.05
CA VAL A 333 4.69 -7.14 27.05
C VAL A 333 5.32 -5.88 27.65
N TYR A 334 5.03 -4.76 27.02
CA TYR A 334 5.43 -3.42 27.44
C TYR A 334 4.18 -2.59 27.69
N SER A 335 4.20 -1.75 28.73
CA SER A 335 3.06 -0.90 29.10
C SER A 335 3.47 0.56 29.31
N PRO A 336 2.56 1.54 29.11
CA PRO A 336 2.82 2.94 29.42
C PRO A 336 3.16 3.18 30.89
N SER A 337 2.62 2.36 31.80
CA SER A 337 2.78 2.51 33.24
C SER A 337 4.09 1.95 33.79
N ASP A 338 5.05 1.54 32.95
CA ASP A 338 6.40 1.21 33.40
C ASP A 338 7.21 2.51 33.64
N TRP A 339 6.87 3.20 34.73
CA TRP A 339 7.25 4.60 35.02
C TRP A 339 8.72 4.81 35.41
N ASN A 340 9.52 3.76 35.60
CA ASN A 340 10.96 3.94 35.74
C ASN A 340 11.60 4.36 34.40
N ALA A 341 12.78 4.99 34.47
CA ALA A 341 13.44 5.54 33.27
C ALA A 341 13.63 4.49 32.16
N THR A 342 14.01 3.27 32.53
CA THR A 342 14.19 2.15 31.60
C THR A 342 12.87 1.74 30.95
N GLY A 343 11.82 1.52 31.74
CA GLY A 343 10.49 1.15 31.28
C GLY A 343 9.89 2.18 30.32
N SER A 344 10.05 3.46 30.65
CA SER A 344 9.61 4.56 29.80
C SER A 344 10.28 4.57 28.42
N TRP A 345 11.55 4.16 28.32
CA TRP A 345 12.26 4.03 27.04
C TRP A 345 11.91 2.73 26.31
N LEU A 346 11.78 1.62 27.03
CA LEU A 346 11.34 0.34 26.46
C LEU A 346 9.94 0.46 25.84
N TRP A 347 9.01 1.17 26.47
CA TRP A 347 7.70 1.47 25.90
C TRP A 347 7.81 2.22 24.56
N LYS A 348 8.69 3.22 24.48
CA LYS A 348 8.90 3.99 23.24
C LYS A 348 9.53 3.15 22.13
N LEU A 349 10.46 2.26 22.49
CA LEU A 349 11.05 1.30 21.54
C LEU A 349 10.01 0.28 21.06
N ALA A 350 9.13 -0.18 21.95
CA ALA A 350 8.01 -1.06 21.57
C ALA A 350 7.06 -0.36 20.58
N LYS A 351 6.70 0.91 20.82
CA LYS A 351 5.93 1.72 19.86
C LYS A 351 6.68 1.87 18.52
N ALA A 352 7.98 2.11 18.54
CA ALA A 352 8.78 2.21 17.32
C ALA A 352 8.75 0.91 16.49
N HIS A 353 8.83 -0.26 17.13
CA HIS A 353 8.64 -1.54 16.44
C HIS A 353 7.25 -1.66 15.82
N VAL A 354 6.19 -1.33 16.56
CA VAL A 354 4.82 -1.36 16.03
C VAL A 354 4.65 -0.40 14.85
N LEU A 355 5.20 0.82 14.92
CA LEU A 355 5.18 1.78 13.81
C LEU A 355 5.95 1.28 12.58
N SER A 356 7.07 0.56 12.77
CA SER A 356 7.79 -0.08 11.66
C SER A 356 6.95 -1.18 11.01
N HIS A 357 6.31 -2.03 11.81
CA HIS A 357 5.39 -3.07 11.33
C HIS A 357 4.21 -2.46 10.58
N ASP A 358 3.55 -1.46 11.17
CA ASP A 358 2.43 -0.73 10.57
C ASP A 358 2.82 -0.04 9.27
N SER A 359 4.01 0.58 9.20
CA SER A 359 4.53 1.22 8.00
C SER A 359 4.77 0.22 6.86
N GLY A 360 5.33 -0.95 7.17
CA GLY A 360 5.51 -2.01 6.16
C GLY A 360 4.18 -2.62 5.71
N TYR A 361 3.25 -2.87 6.64
CA TYR A 361 1.91 -3.33 6.30
C TYR A 361 1.16 -2.29 5.45
N HIS A 362 1.16 -1.03 5.86
CA HIS A 362 0.60 0.08 5.09
C HIS A 362 1.13 0.09 3.67
N GLN A 363 2.46 0.12 3.51
CA GLN A 363 3.06 0.32 2.21
C GLN A 363 2.84 -0.87 1.28
N LEU A 364 2.91 -2.10 1.80
CA LEU A 364 2.84 -3.33 1.01
C LEU A 364 1.41 -3.85 0.83
N VAL A 365 0.52 -3.59 1.79
CA VAL A 365 -0.83 -4.16 1.85
C VAL A 365 -1.87 -3.08 1.62
N SER A 366 -2.04 -2.13 2.55
CA SER A 366 -3.09 -1.10 2.46
C SER A 366 -2.94 -0.23 1.20
N HIS A 367 -1.70 0.12 0.85
CA HIS A 367 -1.37 0.97 -0.28
C HIS A 367 -1.10 0.14 -1.54
N TRP A 368 0.05 -0.53 -1.64
CA TRP A 368 0.45 -1.23 -2.87
C TRP A 368 -0.55 -2.31 -3.30
N LEU A 369 -0.87 -3.27 -2.43
CA LEU A 369 -1.74 -4.38 -2.81
C LEU A 369 -3.17 -3.91 -3.10
N ARG A 370 -3.83 -3.31 -2.10
CA ARG A 370 -5.28 -3.05 -2.15
C ARG A 370 -5.66 -1.93 -3.12
N THR A 371 -4.75 -1.01 -3.43
CA THR A 371 -4.99 0.05 -4.42
C THR A 371 -4.31 -0.28 -5.75
N HIS A 372 -2.97 -0.24 -5.83
CA HIS A 372 -2.23 -0.38 -7.08
C HIS A 372 -2.44 -1.74 -7.76
N CYS A 373 -2.14 -2.85 -7.06
CA CYS A 373 -2.18 -4.19 -7.64
C CYS A 373 -3.60 -4.66 -7.93
N CYS A 374 -4.53 -4.48 -6.99
CA CYS A 374 -5.90 -4.95 -7.14
C CYS A 374 -6.68 -4.15 -8.20
N THR A 375 -6.32 -2.89 -8.46
CA THR A 375 -6.98 -2.08 -9.49
C THR A 375 -6.55 -2.45 -10.91
N GLU A 376 -5.27 -2.77 -11.14
CA GLU A 376 -4.72 -3.02 -12.49
C GLU A 376 -5.50 -4.09 -13.30
N PRO A 377 -5.93 -5.23 -12.72
CA PRO A 377 -6.80 -6.19 -13.41
C PRO A 377 -8.10 -5.60 -13.96
N TYR A 378 -8.72 -4.65 -13.26
CA TYR A 378 -9.96 -4.00 -13.71
C TYR A 378 -9.71 -3.11 -14.93
N ILE A 379 -8.55 -2.46 -14.99
CA ILE A 379 -8.13 -1.63 -16.13
C ILE A 379 -7.93 -2.50 -17.37
N ILE A 380 -7.22 -3.61 -17.19
CA ILE A 380 -6.97 -4.58 -18.26
C ILE A 380 -8.30 -5.17 -18.73
N ALA A 381 -9.18 -5.61 -17.81
CA ALA A 381 -10.48 -6.18 -18.16
C ALA A 381 -11.38 -5.18 -18.91
N SER A 382 -11.45 -3.94 -18.42
CA SER A 382 -12.30 -2.90 -19.01
C SER A 382 -11.88 -2.58 -20.44
N ASN A 383 -10.57 -2.41 -20.70
CA ASN A 383 -10.07 -2.14 -22.07
C ASN A 383 -10.15 -3.37 -22.99
N ARG A 384 -10.16 -4.59 -22.44
CA ARG A 384 -10.28 -5.83 -23.24
C ARG A 384 -11.72 -6.19 -23.62
N GLN A 385 -12.70 -5.80 -22.81
CA GLN A 385 -14.07 -6.30 -22.92
C GLN A 385 -15.11 -5.20 -23.16
N LEU A 386 -14.85 -3.97 -22.75
CA LEU A 386 -15.79 -2.86 -22.90
C LEU A 386 -15.28 -1.89 -23.97
N SER A 387 -16.06 -1.70 -25.02
CA SER A 387 -15.75 -0.71 -26.07
C SER A 387 -15.67 0.71 -25.48
N ALA A 388 -14.93 1.62 -26.12
CA ALA A 388 -14.94 3.04 -25.78
C ALA A 388 -16.35 3.71 -25.87
N MET A 389 -17.30 3.06 -26.57
CA MET A 389 -18.72 3.47 -26.58
C MET A 389 -19.52 2.92 -25.40
N HIS A 390 -19.00 1.95 -24.65
CA HIS A 390 -19.72 1.30 -23.58
C HIS A 390 -19.94 2.28 -22.40
N PRO A 391 -21.16 2.40 -21.85
CA PRO A 391 -21.42 3.33 -20.76
C PRO A 391 -20.58 3.03 -19.52
N ILE A 392 -20.44 1.76 -19.14
CA ILE A 392 -19.59 1.36 -17.99
C ILE A 392 -18.10 1.62 -18.25
N TYR A 393 -17.59 1.46 -19.47
CA TYR A 393 -16.21 1.86 -19.79
C TYR A 393 -15.99 3.34 -19.47
N ARG A 394 -16.91 4.20 -19.90
CA ARG A 394 -16.80 5.65 -19.69
C ARG A 394 -16.96 6.06 -18.23
N LEU A 395 -17.76 5.33 -17.48
CA LEU A 395 -17.88 5.54 -16.04
C LEU A 395 -16.55 5.25 -15.34
N LEU A 396 -15.91 4.12 -15.66
CA LEU A 396 -14.72 3.64 -14.96
C LEU A 396 -13.42 4.28 -15.45
N HIS A 397 -13.30 4.58 -16.73
CA HIS A 397 -12.05 5.02 -17.37
C HIS A 397 -11.36 6.20 -16.67
N PRO A 398 -12.06 7.27 -16.23
CA PRO A 398 -11.42 8.36 -15.50
C PRO A 398 -10.73 7.93 -14.20
N HIS A 399 -11.24 6.88 -13.54
CA HIS A 399 -10.71 6.36 -12.27
C HIS A 399 -9.47 5.47 -12.44
N PHE A 400 -9.18 5.04 -13.67
CA PHE A 400 -8.02 4.20 -13.99
C PHE A 400 -6.79 4.98 -14.45
N ARG A 401 -6.98 6.29 -14.67
CA ARG A 401 -5.98 7.17 -15.24
C ARG A 401 -4.66 7.03 -14.50
N TYR A 402 -3.61 6.67 -15.23
CA TYR A 402 -2.21 6.60 -14.80
C TYR A 402 -1.82 5.44 -13.87
N THR A 403 -2.74 4.58 -13.47
CA THR A 403 -2.43 3.44 -12.59
C THR A 403 -1.49 2.44 -13.26
N MET A 404 -1.70 2.10 -14.54
CA MET A 404 -0.82 1.13 -15.22
C MET A 404 0.62 1.65 -15.38
N GLU A 405 0.78 2.93 -15.75
CA GLU A 405 2.10 3.57 -15.90
C GLU A 405 2.85 3.61 -14.57
N ILE A 406 2.21 4.07 -13.49
CA ILE A 406 2.88 4.12 -12.18
C ILE A 406 3.19 2.70 -11.66
N ASN A 407 2.34 1.71 -11.92
CA ASN A 407 2.62 0.32 -11.57
C ASN A 407 3.80 -0.25 -12.35
N ALA A 408 3.92 0.08 -13.65
CA ALA A 408 5.06 -0.32 -14.46
C ALA A 408 6.38 0.27 -13.94
N LEU A 409 6.39 1.56 -13.61
CA LEU A 409 7.54 2.22 -12.97
C LEU A 409 7.86 1.63 -11.58
N ALA A 410 6.83 1.28 -10.81
CA ALA A 410 7.03 0.62 -9.53
C ALA A 410 7.68 -0.75 -9.68
N ARG A 411 7.27 -1.56 -10.67
CA ARG A 411 7.95 -2.83 -11.01
C ARG A 411 9.37 -2.61 -11.52
N GLU A 412 9.64 -1.48 -12.15
CA GLU A 412 10.97 -1.14 -12.63
C GLU A 412 11.93 -0.78 -11.50
N ALA A 413 11.53 0.06 -10.55
CA ALA A 413 12.50 0.69 -9.63
C ALA A 413 12.08 0.73 -8.15
N LEU A 414 10.83 0.43 -7.81
CA LEU A 414 10.33 0.53 -6.44
C LEU A 414 10.29 -0.84 -5.73
N ILE A 415 9.63 -1.82 -6.34
CA ILE A 415 9.31 -3.13 -5.75
C ILE A 415 10.10 -4.30 -6.37
N ASN A 416 11.04 -4.00 -7.26
CA ASN A 416 11.95 -4.99 -7.80
C ASN A 416 12.97 -5.46 -6.76
N ALA A 417 13.67 -6.55 -7.07
CA ALA A 417 14.82 -7.00 -6.31
C ALA A 417 15.84 -5.85 -6.14
N ASN A 418 16.23 -5.60 -4.88
CA ASN A 418 17.11 -4.51 -4.46
C ASN A 418 16.57 -3.11 -4.80
N GLY A 419 15.28 -2.98 -5.09
CA GLY A 419 14.60 -1.70 -5.22
C GLY A 419 14.38 -1.03 -3.86
N ILE A 420 13.81 0.17 -3.90
CA ILE A 420 13.70 1.03 -2.71
C ILE A 420 12.91 0.39 -1.57
N ILE A 421 11.84 -0.33 -1.89
CA ILE A 421 11.04 -0.99 -0.86
C ILE A 421 11.86 -2.04 -0.12
N GLU A 422 12.68 -2.81 -0.82
CA GLU A 422 13.53 -3.83 -0.20
C GLU A 422 14.70 -3.24 0.58
N SER A 423 15.21 -2.07 0.18
CA SER A 423 16.32 -1.40 0.89
C SER A 423 15.85 -0.59 2.09
N SER A 424 14.58 -0.16 2.13
CA SER A 424 14.09 0.82 3.11
C SER A 424 13.10 0.27 4.13
N PHE A 425 12.51 -0.91 3.90
CA PHE A 425 11.51 -1.50 4.79
C PHE A 425 11.98 -2.83 5.40
N PHE A 426 11.49 -3.13 6.61
CA PHE A 426 11.90 -4.31 7.38
C PHE A 426 11.82 -5.67 6.65
N PRO A 427 10.88 -5.94 5.71
CA PRO A 427 10.81 -7.25 5.09
C PRO A 427 12.00 -7.56 4.15
N GLY A 428 12.73 -6.53 3.71
CA GLY A 428 13.80 -6.69 2.74
C GLY A 428 13.34 -7.43 1.48
N LYS A 429 14.12 -8.45 1.07
CA LYS A 429 13.81 -9.31 -0.10
C LYS A 429 12.50 -10.09 -0.01
N TYR A 430 11.85 -10.14 1.15
CA TYR A 430 10.57 -10.82 1.36
C TYR A 430 9.35 -9.89 1.21
N ALA A 431 9.54 -8.61 0.85
CA ALA A 431 8.49 -7.60 0.85
C ALA A 431 7.27 -7.96 -0.01
N ILE A 432 7.45 -8.28 -1.29
CA ILE A 432 6.31 -8.55 -2.18
C ILE A 432 5.76 -9.98 -1.96
N GLU A 433 6.57 -10.89 -1.45
CA GLU A 433 6.09 -12.19 -0.98
C GLU A 433 5.12 -12.03 0.21
N LEU A 434 5.47 -11.19 1.19
CA LEU A 434 4.59 -10.86 2.33
C LEU A 434 3.27 -10.25 1.84
N SER A 435 3.32 -9.37 0.84
CA SER A 435 2.12 -8.81 0.21
C SER A 435 1.23 -9.89 -0.42
N SER A 436 1.82 -10.93 -1.03
CA SER A 436 1.08 -12.07 -1.58
C SER A 436 0.44 -12.96 -0.52
N ILE A 437 1.11 -13.18 0.62
CA ILE A 437 0.50 -13.85 1.77
C ILE A 437 -0.68 -13.04 2.32
N ALA A 438 -0.54 -11.72 2.47
CA ALA A 438 -1.64 -10.85 2.90
C ALA A 438 -2.81 -10.89 1.90
N TYR A 439 -2.54 -10.94 0.59
CA TYR A 439 -3.58 -11.09 -0.43
C TYR A 439 -4.37 -12.39 -0.26
N GLY A 440 -3.69 -13.53 -0.08
CA GLY A 440 -4.35 -14.82 0.10
C GLY A 440 -5.10 -14.95 1.42
N ALA A 441 -4.65 -14.27 2.48
CA ALA A 441 -5.22 -14.37 3.81
C ALA A 441 -6.35 -13.36 4.09
N GLU A 442 -6.24 -12.14 3.55
CA GLU A 442 -7.05 -11.01 4.02
C GLU A 442 -7.88 -10.31 2.93
N TRP A 443 -7.47 -10.39 1.65
CA TRP A 443 -8.15 -9.63 0.61
C TRP A 443 -9.48 -10.28 0.21
N ARG A 444 -10.55 -9.50 0.25
CA ARG A 444 -11.83 -9.85 -0.37
C ARG A 444 -12.47 -8.63 -0.99
N PHE A 445 -12.85 -8.74 -2.26
CA PHE A 445 -13.48 -7.65 -3.00
C PHE A 445 -14.72 -7.06 -2.30
N ASP A 446 -15.55 -7.92 -1.70
CA ASP A 446 -16.77 -7.50 -1.00
C ASP A 446 -16.48 -6.70 0.30
N GLN A 447 -15.28 -6.83 0.87
CA GLN A 447 -14.86 -6.09 2.07
C GLN A 447 -14.00 -4.85 1.76
N GLU A 448 -13.77 -4.52 0.48
CA GLU A 448 -13.13 -3.26 0.09
C GLU A 448 -14.12 -2.08 0.04
N ALA A 449 -15.44 -2.36 0.07
CA ALA A 449 -16.45 -1.34 0.29
C ALA A 449 -16.31 -0.78 1.71
N LEU A 450 -16.20 0.55 1.85
CA LEU A 450 -15.92 1.19 3.15
C LEU A 450 -16.90 0.78 4.27
N PRO A 451 -18.24 0.76 4.06
CA PRO A 451 -19.18 0.23 5.04
C PRO A 451 -18.85 -1.20 5.49
N GLN A 452 -18.64 -2.11 4.53
CA GLN A 452 -18.38 -3.51 4.81
C GLN A 452 -17.02 -3.73 5.48
N ASN A 453 -16.03 -2.90 5.13
CA ASN A 453 -14.71 -2.88 5.75
C ASN A 453 -14.78 -2.49 7.24
N LEU A 454 -15.57 -1.46 7.57
CA LEU A 454 -15.76 -1.02 8.95
C LEU A 454 -16.47 -2.10 9.77
N ILE A 455 -17.53 -2.69 9.22
CA ILE A 455 -18.27 -3.79 9.86
C ILE A 455 -17.37 -5.01 10.06
N SER A 456 -16.60 -5.44 9.05
CA SER A 456 -15.76 -6.65 9.15
C SER A 456 -14.62 -6.50 10.17
N ARG A 457 -14.21 -5.27 10.48
CA ARG A 457 -13.25 -4.95 11.55
C ARG A 457 -13.92 -4.72 12.91
N GLY A 458 -15.24 -4.81 13.00
CA GLY A 458 -16.02 -4.55 14.22
C GLY A 458 -16.09 -3.07 14.60
N LEU A 459 -15.80 -2.16 13.68
CA LEU A 459 -15.78 -0.70 13.90
C LEU A 459 -17.11 -0.02 13.59
N ALA A 460 -18.06 -0.74 13.00
CA ALA A 460 -19.40 -0.27 12.74
C ALA A 460 -20.42 -1.42 12.81
N GLU A 461 -21.67 -1.06 13.04
CA GLU A 461 -22.83 -1.94 12.90
C GLU A 461 -23.85 -1.28 11.97
N GLU A 462 -24.65 -2.09 11.27
CA GLU A 462 -25.78 -1.56 10.51
C GLU A 462 -26.81 -0.95 11.46
N ASP A 463 -27.19 0.29 11.18
CA ASP A 463 -28.28 0.98 11.86
C ASP A 463 -29.02 1.85 10.84
N PRO A 464 -30.23 1.45 10.40
CA PRO A 464 -30.99 2.21 9.42
C PRO A 464 -31.34 3.64 9.84
N ASN A 465 -31.28 3.95 11.14
CA ASN A 465 -31.56 5.28 11.68
C ASN A 465 -30.30 6.14 11.83
N ALA A 466 -29.10 5.56 11.70
CA ALA A 466 -27.84 6.28 11.78
C ALA A 466 -27.47 6.92 10.43
N PRO A 467 -26.67 8.01 10.44
CA PRO A 467 -26.09 8.55 9.22
C PRO A 467 -25.37 7.46 8.42
N HIS A 468 -25.55 7.47 7.10
CA HIS A 468 -24.95 6.48 6.19
C HIS A 468 -25.38 5.02 6.45
N GLY A 469 -26.41 4.79 7.28
CA GLY A 469 -26.90 3.47 7.65
C GLY A 469 -25.99 2.70 8.60
N LEU A 470 -25.03 3.37 9.26
CA LEU A 470 -24.03 2.75 10.11
C LEU A 470 -23.87 3.47 11.44
N LYS A 471 -23.83 2.70 12.52
CA LYS A 471 -23.42 3.16 13.85
C LYS A 471 -21.96 2.79 14.10
N LEU A 472 -21.09 3.78 14.21
CA LEU A 472 -19.66 3.57 14.47
C LEU A 472 -19.42 3.17 15.94
N ALA A 473 -18.47 2.24 16.16
CA ALA A 473 -18.01 1.87 17.51
C ALA A 473 -17.16 2.99 18.15
N ILE A 474 -16.48 3.78 17.32
CA ILE A 474 -15.75 4.99 17.68
C ILE A 474 -16.45 6.14 16.95
N GLU A 475 -17.19 6.98 17.69
CA GLU A 475 -17.99 8.06 17.11
C GLU A 475 -17.11 9.08 16.36
N ASP A 476 -16.01 9.51 16.97
CA ASP A 476 -15.02 10.41 16.36
C ASP A 476 -13.89 9.60 15.70
N TYR A 477 -14.22 8.94 14.57
CA TYR A 477 -13.26 8.26 13.71
C TYR A 477 -13.14 9.01 12.38
N PRO A 478 -12.17 9.94 12.23
CA PRO A 478 -12.14 10.89 11.12
C PRO A 478 -12.13 10.23 9.74
N PHE A 479 -11.31 9.20 9.54
CA PHE A 479 -11.27 8.47 8.26
C PHE A 479 -12.62 7.84 7.89
N ALA A 480 -13.32 7.25 8.86
CA ALA A 480 -14.63 6.64 8.61
C ALA A 480 -15.71 7.70 8.35
N ASN A 481 -15.76 8.74 9.18
CA ASN A 481 -16.74 9.83 9.04
C ASN A 481 -16.61 10.53 7.68
N ASP A 482 -15.41 10.96 7.30
CA ASP A 482 -15.19 11.65 6.02
C ASP A 482 -15.36 10.69 4.83
N GLY A 483 -14.87 9.46 4.99
CA GLY A 483 -14.96 8.42 3.96
C GLY A 483 -16.39 8.03 3.63
N LEU A 484 -17.28 7.92 4.63
CA LEU A 484 -18.68 7.54 4.42
C LEU A 484 -19.47 8.61 3.67
N VAL A 485 -19.16 9.90 3.91
CA VAL A 485 -19.73 10.99 3.11
C VAL A 485 -19.35 10.85 1.63
N LEU A 486 -18.07 10.62 1.33
CA LEU A 486 -17.61 10.42 -0.05
C LEU A 486 -18.20 9.15 -0.67
N TRP A 487 -18.31 8.08 0.11
CA TRP A 487 -18.91 6.82 -0.31
C TRP A 487 -20.35 7.00 -0.76
N ASP A 488 -21.17 7.70 0.01
CA ASP A 488 -22.58 7.93 -0.34
C ASP A 488 -22.74 8.80 -1.59
N ILE A 489 -21.89 9.83 -1.75
CA ILE A 489 -21.86 10.66 -2.96
C ILE A 489 -21.54 9.80 -4.18
N LEU A 490 -20.50 8.97 -4.11
CA LEU A 490 -20.10 8.08 -5.20
C LEU A 490 -21.16 7.02 -5.49
N LYS A 491 -21.75 6.41 -4.45
CA LYS A 491 -22.83 5.44 -4.57
C LYS A 491 -24.03 6.06 -5.27
N GLN A 492 -24.44 7.27 -4.90
CA GLN A 492 -25.54 7.98 -5.54
C GLN A 492 -25.24 8.27 -7.02
N TRP A 493 -24.06 8.80 -7.32
CA TRP A 493 -23.62 9.07 -8.69
C TRP A 493 -23.64 7.82 -9.56
N VAL A 494 -22.99 6.74 -9.10
CA VAL A 494 -22.89 5.47 -9.83
C VAL A 494 -24.28 4.84 -10.01
N THR A 495 -25.13 4.87 -8.98
CA THR A 495 -26.50 4.35 -9.05
C THR A 495 -27.31 5.07 -10.13
N ASN A 496 -27.29 6.40 -10.13
CA ASN A 496 -28.02 7.19 -11.13
C ASN A 496 -27.48 6.95 -12.55
N TYR A 497 -26.16 6.87 -12.70
CA TYR A 497 -25.53 6.59 -14.00
C TYR A 497 -25.89 5.21 -14.52
N VAL A 498 -25.78 4.17 -13.70
CA VAL A 498 -26.11 2.79 -14.10
C VAL A 498 -27.59 2.67 -14.45
N ASN A 499 -28.49 3.20 -13.62
CA ASN A 499 -29.94 3.14 -13.86
C ASN A 499 -30.37 3.88 -15.15
N HIS A 500 -29.60 4.88 -15.58
CA HIS A 500 -29.87 5.55 -16.86
C HIS A 500 -29.67 4.62 -18.07
N TYR A 501 -28.65 3.76 -18.05
CA TYR A 501 -28.35 2.83 -19.15
C TYR A 501 -28.98 1.45 -18.97
N TYR A 502 -29.22 1.04 -17.72
CA TYR A 502 -29.82 -0.25 -17.35
C TYR A 502 -31.05 -0.02 -16.47
N PRO A 503 -32.17 0.48 -17.03
CA PRO A 503 -33.38 0.75 -16.27
C PRO A 503 -34.07 -0.51 -15.75
N GLN A 504 -33.69 -1.70 -16.24
CA GLN A 504 -34.26 -2.99 -15.86
C GLN A 504 -33.14 -4.01 -15.65
N PRO A 505 -33.23 -4.88 -14.62
CA PRO A 505 -32.17 -5.84 -14.30
C PRO A 505 -31.78 -6.78 -15.45
N ASN A 506 -32.76 -7.21 -16.27
CA ASN A 506 -32.51 -8.11 -17.41
C ASN A 506 -31.58 -7.52 -18.47
N LEU A 507 -31.44 -6.18 -18.54
CA LEU A 507 -30.51 -5.53 -19.45
C LEU A 507 -29.06 -5.72 -19.02
N ILE A 508 -28.81 -5.89 -17.72
CA ILE A 508 -27.47 -6.19 -17.18
C ILE A 508 -27.08 -7.63 -17.55
N GLU A 509 -28.02 -8.58 -17.44
CA GLU A 509 -27.76 -9.99 -17.79
C GLU A 509 -27.55 -10.22 -19.29
N SER A 510 -28.15 -9.37 -20.13
CA SER A 510 -28.09 -9.47 -21.59
C SER A 510 -26.90 -8.77 -22.23
N ASP A 511 -26.19 -7.93 -21.48
CA ASP A 511 -24.97 -7.22 -21.88
C ASP A 511 -23.74 -8.07 -21.54
#